data_AF-A0A2A5FPX1-F1
#
_entry.id   AF-A0A2A5FPX1-F1
#
_cell.length_a   1.000
_cell.length_b   1.000
_cell.length_c   1.000
_cell.angle_alpha   90.00
_cell.angle_beta   90.00
_cell.angle_gamma   90.00
#
_symmetry.space_group_name_H-M   'P 1'
#
loop_
_entity.id
_entity.type
_entity.pdbx_description
1 polymer ?
#
loop_
_entity_poly.entity_id
_entity_poly.type
_entity_poly.pdbx_seq_one_letter_code
_entity_poly.pdbx_strand_id
1 'polypeptide(L)'
;MGLFSRNKKDSGISGNRRLTPSQKSARLEADELALKTAEAATLAAAKKAQKIRELASNALSEDRRERAKKRRTERAKRNNTGKFIRDLLSGRFLTGDGITSHIPYLLFVTGIFLVYISLGYHFENIEREKMKTEQRLEEVTSEYKTLRSELESILQQSRVERATADLGLEQPITPPILLKVDAE
;
A
#
# COMPACT_ATOMS: atom_id res chain seq x y z
N MET A 1 -3.61 -57.10 -15.91
CA MET A 1 -2.51 -56.95 -16.89
C MET A 1 -1.21 -57.02 -16.09
N GLY A 2 -0.52 -58.16 -15.97
CA GLY A 2 0.15 -58.92 -17.04
C GLY A 2 1.58 -58.35 -17.18
N LEU A 3 2.70 -59.07 -17.05
CA LEU A 3 2.98 -60.50 -17.20
C LEU A 3 4.20 -60.91 -16.34
N PHE A 4 4.19 -62.16 -15.90
CA PHE A 4 5.34 -62.94 -15.46
C PHE A 4 6.39 -63.08 -16.58
N SER A 5 7.68 -63.15 -16.22
CA SER A 5 8.58 -64.14 -16.83
C SER A 5 9.68 -64.56 -15.87
N ARG A 6 9.75 -65.87 -15.62
CA ARG A 6 10.86 -66.59 -14.98
C ARG A 6 12.09 -66.50 -15.89
N ASN A 7 13.29 -66.42 -15.33
CA ASN A 7 14.39 -67.20 -15.93
C ASN A 7 15.42 -67.69 -14.90
N LYS A 8 15.34 -69.01 -14.70
CA LYS A 8 16.39 -70.01 -14.50
C LYS A 8 17.59 -69.66 -13.61
N LYS A 9 17.50 -70.21 -12.40
CA LYS A 9 18.61 -70.51 -11.50
C LYS A 9 19.42 -71.65 -12.13
N ASP A 10 20.54 -71.36 -12.76
CA ASP A 10 21.53 -72.38 -13.09
C ASP A 10 22.47 -72.57 -11.90
N SER A 11 22.25 -73.70 -11.23
CA SER A 11 23.15 -74.29 -10.25
C SER A 11 24.45 -74.73 -10.92
N GLY A 12 25.56 -74.05 -10.62
CA GLY A 12 26.89 -74.39 -11.10
C GLY A 12 27.92 -74.37 -9.98
N ILE A 13 28.02 -75.49 -9.24
CA ILE A 13 29.22 -76.00 -8.57
C ILE A 13 29.96 -74.97 -7.66
N SER A 14 29.54 -74.90 -6.39
CA SER A 14 30.39 -74.43 -5.29
C SER A 14 31.49 -75.46 -5.03
N GLY A 15 32.50 -75.48 -5.88
CA GLY A 15 33.77 -76.13 -5.58
C GLY A 15 34.66 -75.14 -4.83
N ASN A 16 35.32 -75.59 -3.76
CA ASN A 16 36.50 -74.92 -3.22
C ASN A 16 37.63 -74.99 -4.27
N ARG A 17 37.50 -74.24 -5.37
CA ARG A 17 38.59 -73.98 -6.30
C ARG A 17 39.59 -73.11 -5.54
N ARG A 18 40.70 -73.70 -5.11
CA ARG A 18 41.86 -72.95 -4.64
C ARG A 18 42.23 -71.98 -5.75
N LEU A 19 42.21 -70.68 -5.45
CA LEU A 19 42.62 -69.67 -6.42
C LEU A 19 44.01 -70.03 -6.95
N THR A 20 44.16 -70.08 -8.26
CA THR A 20 45.47 -70.25 -8.89
C THR A 20 46.35 -69.06 -8.49
N PRO A 21 47.68 -69.22 -8.42
CA PRO A 21 48.57 -68.11 -8.02
C PRO A 21 48.37 -66.85 -8.86
N SER A 22 48.02 -66.99 -10.14
CA SER A 22 47.67 -65.89 -11.05
C SER A 22 46.38 -65.14 -10.69
N GLN A 23 45.38 -65.81 -10.10
CA GLN A 23 44.13 -65.17 -9.69
C GLN A 23 44.28 -64.39 -8.38
N LYS A 24 45.26 -64.77 -7.53
CA LYS A 24 45.57 -64.05 -6.29
C LYS A 24 46.31 -62.75 -6.57
N SER A 25 47.29 -62.74 -7.47
CA SER A 25 48.01 -61.52 -7.85
C SER A 25 47.08 -60.51 -8.52
N ALA A 26 46.21 -60.97 -9.43
CA ALA A 26 45.22 -60.11 -10.08
C ALA A 26 44.25 -59.46 -9.08
N ARG A 27 43.94 -60.12 -7.95
CA ARG A 27 43.12 -59.56 -6.89
C ARG A 27 43.87 -58.53 -6.05
N LEU A 28 45.11 -58.81 -5.65
CA LEU A 28 45.92 -57.87 -4.88
C LEU A 28 46.21 -56.59 -5.69
N GLU A 29 46.50 -56.73 -6.98
CA GLU A 29 46.65 -55.60 -7.89
C GLU A 29 45.34 -54.81 -8.05
N ALA A 30 44.20 -55.50 -8.13
CA ALA A 30 42.89 -54.84 -8.19
C ALA A 30 42.56 -54.09 -6.89
N ASP A 31 42.88 -54.66 -5.73
CA ASP A 31 42.67 -54.02 -4.41
C ASP A 31 43.60 -52.80 -4.24
N GLU A 32 44.86 -52.88 -4.66
CA GLU A 32 45.78 -51.73 -4.65
C GLU A 32 45.33 -50.61 -5.60
N LEU A 33 44.84 -50.96 -6.79
CA LEU A 33 44.26 -49.99 -7.73
C LEU A 33 42.96 -49.39 -7.18
N ALA A 34 42.14 -50.17 -6.47
CA ALA A 34 40.94 -49.69 -5.81
C ALA A 34 41.26 -48.69 -4.68
N LEU A 35 42.28 -48.97 -3.86
CA LEU A 35 42.72 -48.04 -2.81
C LEU A 35 43.30 -46.75 -3.40
N LYS A 36 44.18 -46.85 -4.41
CA LYS A 36 44.75 -45.67 -5.10
C LYS A 36 43.69 -44.83 -5.80
N THR A 37 42.70 -45.46 -6.43
CA THR A 37 41.58 -44.74 -7.07
C THR A 37 40.62 -44.14 -6.05
N ALA A 38 40.40 -44.79 -4.90
CA ALA A 38 39.62 -44.24 -3.79
C ALA A 38 40.30 -43.02 -3.17
N GLU A 39 41.61 -43.08 -2.90
CA GLU A 39 42.38 -41.95 -2.39
C GLU A 39 42.46 -40.79 -3.40
N ALA A 40 42.64 -41.09 -4.68
CA ALA A 40 42.58 -40.09 -5.74
C ALA A 40 41.19 -39.42 -5.81
N ALA A 41 40.11 -40.19 -5.62
CA ALA A 41 38.74 -39.70 -5.59
C ALA A 41 38.47 -38.82 -4.36
N THR A 42 38.96 -39.18 -3.17
CA THR A 42 38.81 -38.36 -1.95
C THR A 42 39.61 -37.07 -2.03
N LEU A 43 40.83 -37.10 -2.57
CA LEU A 43 41.64 -35.90 -2.81
C LEU A 43 41.02 -35.00 -3.88
N ALA A 44 40.46 -35.56 -4.95
CA ALA A 44 39.72 -34.81 -5.96
C ALA A 44 38.45 -34.16 -5.37
N ALA A 45 37.71 -34.89 -4.53
CA ALA A 45 36.55 -34.36 -3.82
C ALA A 45 36.93 -33.24 -2.83
N ALA A 46 38.04 -33.39 -2.08
CA ALA A 46 38.55 -32.38 -1.17
C ALA A 46 38.99 -31.11 -1.90
N LYS A 47 39.72 -31.23 -3.03
CA LYS A 47 40.11 -30.08 -3.87
C LYS A 47 38.90 -29.36 -4.47
N LYS A 48 37.88 -30.11 -4.90
CA LYS A 48 36.61 -29.53 -5.37
C LYS A 48 35.89 -28.78 -4.26
N ALA A 49 35.85 -29.35 -3.05
CA ALA A 49 35.26 -28.71 -1.87
C ALA A 49 36.00 -27.43 -1.46
N GLN A 50 37.34 -27.43 -1.49
CA GLN A 50 38.16 -26.24 -1.24
C GLN A 50 37.90 -25.16 -2.28
N LYS A 51 37.88 -25.50 -3.57
CA LYS A 51 37.58 -24.55 -4.65
C LYS A 51 36.18 -23.94 -4.52
N ILE A 52 35.17 -24.72 -4.13
CA ILE A 52 33.82 -24.22 -3.86
C ILE A 52 33.82 -23.26 -2.65
N ARG A 53 34.58 -23.58 -1.60
CA ARG A 53 34.71 -22.73 -0.41
C ARG A 53 35.41 -21.40 -0.71
N GLU A 54 36.44 -21.43 -1.56
CA GLU A 54 37.16 -20.22 -2.01
C GLU A 54 36.30 -19.35 -2.93
N LEU A 55 35.55 -19.96 -3.86
CA LEU A 55 34.57 -19.24 -4.68
C LEU A 55 33.49 -18.60 -3.82
N ALA A 56 33.01 -19.31 -2.78
CA ALA A 56 32.05 -18.78 -1.82
C ALA A 56 32.62 -17.66 -0.95
N SER A 57 33.88 -17.75 -0.48
CA SER A 57 34.52 -16.69 0.30
C SER A 57 34.80 -15.45 -0.54
N ASN A 58 35.21 -15.62 -1.80
CA ASN A 58 35.40 -14.53 -2.74
C ASN A 58 34.06 -13.85 -3.07
N ALA A 59 33.01 -14.61 -3.38
CA ALA A 59 31.67 -14.07 -3.62
C ALA A 59 31.13 -13.27 -2.41
N LEU A 60 31.33 -13.78 -1.19
CA LEU A 60 30.97 -13.05 0.04
C LEU A 60 31.77 -11.76 0.23
N SER A 61 33.06 -11.77 -0.12
CA SER A 61 33.93 -10.59 -0.02
C SER A 61 33.54 -9.52 -1.05
N GLU A 62 33.18 -9.92 -2.26
CA GLU A 62 32.69 -9.02 -3.32
C GLU A 62 31.33 -8.43 -2.96
N ASP A 63 30.38 -9.24 -2.46
CA ASP A 63 29.09 -8.74 -1.96
C ASP A 63 29.27 -7.77 -0.77
N ARG A 64 30.20 -8.04 0.16
CA ARG A 64 30.54 -7.10 1.24
C ARG A 64 31.15 -5.80 0.70
N ARG A 65 32.03 -5.87 -0.30
CA ARG A 65 32.63 -4.69 -0.96
C ARG A 65 31.58 -3.88 -1.72
N GLU A 66 30.67 -4.54 -2.43
CA GLU A 66 29.54 -3.89 -3.09
C GLU A 66 28.60 -3.23 -2.10
N ARG A 67 28.22 -3.92 -1.02
CA ARG A 67 27.38 -3.34 0.04
C ARG A 67 28.08 -2.17 0.72
N ALA A 68 29.39 -2.26 0.95
CA ALA A 68 30.17 -1.14 1.50
C ALA A 68 30.22 0.06 0.54
N LYS A 69 30.42 -0.17 -0.77
CA LYS A 69 30.38 0.87 -1.81
C LYS A 69 28.98 1.50 -1.91
N LYS A 70 27.92 0.69 -1.99
CA LYS A 70 26.51 1.14 -2.00
C LYS A 70 26.20 1.98 -0.76
N ARG A 71 26.58 1.53 0.44
CA ARG A 71 26.38 2.30 1.69
C ARG A 71 27.17 3.61 1.71
N ARG A 72 28.37 3.65 1.13
CA ARG A 72 29.16 4.89 0.99
C ARG A 72 28.54 5.87 0.00
N THR A 73 28.06 5.39 -1.15
CA THR A 73 27.38 6.24 -2.14
C THR A 73 26.06 6.79 -1.59
N GLU A 74 25.29 5.98 -0.87
CA GLU A 74 24.04 6.44 -0.23
C GLU A 74 24.29 7.46 0.89
N ARG A 75 25.33 7.25 1.72
CA ARG A 75 25.74 8.25 2.73
C ARG A 75 26.25 9.54 2.10
N ALA A 76 27.02 9.45 1.02
CA ALA A 76 27.50 10.62 0.28
C ALA A 76 26.33 11.40 -0.36
N LYS A 77 25.35 10.72 -0.96
CA LYS A 77 24.13 11.35 -1.48
C LYS A 77 23.34 12.05 -0.37
N ARG A 78 23.09 11.39 0.77
CA ARG A 78 22.38 11.97 1.92
C ARG A 78 23.08 13.23 2.45
N ASN A 79 24.40 13.20 2.56
CA ASN A 79 25.19 14.35 3.02
C ASN A 79 25.17 15.49 2.00
N ASN A 80 25.19 15.18 0.71
CA ASN A 80 25.13 16.17 -0.37
C ASN A 80 23.75 16.84 -0.44
N THR A 81 22.64 16.09 -0.28
CA THR A 81 21.28 16.66 -0.24
C THR A 81 21.10 17.57 0.97
N GLY A 82 21.56 17.14 2.17
CA GLY A 82 21.50 17.97 3.37
C GLY A 82 22.34 19.24 3.26
N LYS A 83 23.54 19.15 2.65
CA LYS A 83 24.38 20.32 2.35
C LYS A 83 23.69 21.26 1.37
N PHE A 84 23.06 20.75 0.32
CA PHE A 84 22.32 21.55 -0.65
C PHE A 84 21.15 22.30 0.00
N ILE A 85 20.32 21.63 0.81
CA ILE A 85 19.21 22.27 1.53
C ILE A 85 19.75 23.38 2.45
N ARG A 86 20.84 23.12 3.19
CA ARG A 86 21.48 24.14 4.03
C ARG A 86 22.05 25.31 3.23
N ASP A 87 22.65 25.05 2.08
CA ASP A 87 23.23 26.07 1.21
C ASP A 87 22.12 26.92 0.52
N LEU A 88 20.93 26.34 0.32
CA LEU A 88 19.71 27.06 -0.08
C LEU A 88 19.16 27.94 1.05
N LEU A 89 18.96 27.38 2.25
CA LEU A 89 18.44 28.12 3.41
C LEU A 89 19.38 29.24 3.87
N SER A 90 20.70 29.04 3.74
CA SER A 90 21.70 30.06 4.07
C SER A 90 21.87 31.14 3.00
N GLY A 91 21.09 31.11 1.92
CA GLY A 91 21.11 32.12 0.87
C GLY A 91 22.33 32.07 -0.06
N ARG A 92 23.26 31.13 0.15
CA ARG A 92 24.46 30.97 -0.68
C ARG A 92 24.11 30.55 -2.11
N PHE A 93 23.04 29.78 -2.28
CA PHE A 93 22.49 29.47 -3.61
C PHE A 93 21.95 30.72 -4.35
N LEU A 94 21.36 31.65 -3.60
CA LEU A 94 20.73 32.84 -4.16
C LEU A 94 21.75 33.91 -4.61
N THR A 95 22.96 33.86 -4.04
CA THR A 95 24.06 34.80 -4.30
C THR A 95 24.94 34.39 -5.49
N GLY A 96 24.59 33.31 -6.21
CA GLY A 96 25.31 32.93 -7.43
C GLY A 96 25.16 33.99 -8.53
N ASP A 97 26.24 34.25 -9.27
CA ASP A 97 26.33 35.33 -10.26
C ASP A 97 25.21 35.31 -11.33
N GLY A 98 24.59 34.15 -11.60
CA GLY A 98 23.47 34.03 -12.55
C GLY A 98 22.06 34.04 -11.94
N ILE A 99 21.89 33.71 -10.65
CA ILE A 99 20.56 33.56 -10.02
C ILE A 99 20.12 34.90 -9.38
N THR A 100 21.08 35.72 -8.95
CA THR A 100 20.82 37.00 -8.30
C THR A 100 19.94 37.93 -9.16
N SER A 101 20.13 37.92 -10.48
CA SER A 101 19.34 38.75 -11.41
C SER A 101 17.87 38.34 -11.52
N HIS A 102 17.51 37.12 -11.09
CA HIS A 102 16.15 36.57 -11.18
C HIS A 102 15.47 36.44 -9.80
N ILE A 103 16.08 36.95 -8.73
CA ILE A 103 15.51 36.93 -7.37
C ILE A 103 14.07 37.49 -7.32
N PRO A 104 13.75 38.63 -7.95
CA PRO A 104 12.38 39.18 -7.92
C PRO A 104 11.34 38.23 -8.52
N TYR A 105 11.69 37.53 -9.60
CA TYR A 105 10.82 36.54 -10.23
C TYR A 105 10.60 35.31 -9.33
N LEU A 106 11.66 34.83 -8.68
CA LEU A 106 11.55 33.70 -7.76
C LEU A 106 10.71 34.04 -6.52
N LEU A 107 10.83 35.26 -6.00
CA LEU A 107 9.97 35.76 -4.93
C LEU A 107 8.51 35.88 -5.37
N PHE A 108 8.27 36.32 -6.60
CA PHE A 108 6.92 36.38 -7.16
C PHE A 108 6.26 34.99 -7.22
N VAL A 109 6.95 33.99 -7.78
CA VAL A 109 6.45 32.61 -7.83
C VAL A 109 6.25 32.03 -6.43
N THR A 110 7.19 32.27 -5.52
CA THR A 110 7.07 31.84 -4.12
C THR A 110 5.85 32.49 -3.44
N GLY A 111 5.62 33.77 -3.71
CA GLY A 111 4.44 34.49 -3.22
C GLY A 111 3.14 33.86 -3.73
N ILE A 112 3.05 33.58 -5.03
CA ILE A 112 1.90 32.87 -5.61
C ILE A 112 1.73 31.49 -4.97
N PHE A 113 2.83 30.77 -4.73
CA PHE A 113 2.79 29.46 -4.11
C PHE A 113 2.23 29.50 -2.67
N LEU A 114 2.62 30.51 -1.88
CA LEU A 114 2.05 30.72 -0.55
C LEU A 114 0.56 31.08 -0.61
N VAL A 115 0.16 31.94 -1.55
CA VAL A 115 -1.25 32.28 -1.78
C VAL A 115 -2.04 31.04 -2.18
N TYR A 116 -1.47 30.17 -3.03
CA TYR A 116 -2.11 28.92 -3.45
C TYR A 116 -2.38 27.99 -2.27
N ILE A 117 -1.39 27.79 -1.39
CA ILE A 117 -1.57 26.99 -0.17
C ILE A 117 -2.65 27.62 0.73
N SER A 118 -2.58 28.94 0.93
CA SER A 118 -3.58 29.68 1.72
C SER A 118 -4.99 29.51 1.17
N LEU A 119 -5.16 29.57 -0.15
CA LEU A 119 -6.45 29.37 -0.81
C LEU A 119 -7.00 27.96 -0.58
N GLY A 120 -6.14 26.94 -0.60
CA GLY A 120 -6.51 25.56 -0.25
C GLY A 120 -7.06 25.45 1.16
N TYR A 121 -6.41 26.06 2.15
CA TYR A 121 -6.90 26.09 3.54
C TYR A 121 -8.22 26.88 3.68
N HIS A 122 -8.36 27.98 2.96
CA HIS A 122 -9.61 28.75 2.96
C HIS A 122 -10.79 27.93 2.41
N PHE A 123 -10.58 27.19 1.32
CA PHE A 123 -11.61 26.33 0.75
C PHE A 123 -12.09 25.26 1.74
N GLU A 124 -11.15 24.61 2.43
CA GLU A 124 -11.47 23.55 3.40
C GLU A 124 -12.30 24.09 4.58
N ASN A 125 -12.02 25.32 5.02
CA ASN A 125 -12.80 25.98 6.07
C ASN A 125 -14.22 26.33 5.60
N ILE A 126 -14.34 26.89 4.39
CA ILE A 126 -15.64 27.22 3.78
C ILE A 126 -16.49 25.95 3.61
N GLU A 127 -15.88 24.86 3.16
CA GLU A 127 -16.59 23.58 3.00
C GLU A 127 -17.12 23.07 4.34
N ARG A 128 -16.32 23.11 5.40
CA ARG A 128 -16.77 22.76 6.76
C ARG A 128 -17.91 23.64 7.26
N GLU A 129 -17.84 24.95 7.04
CA GLU A 129 -18.89 25.89 7.45
C GLU A 129 -20.18 25.69 6.67
N LYS A 130 -20.07 25.41 5.36
CA LYS A 130 -21.21 25.09 4.50
C LYS A 130 -21.94 23.86 5.04
N MET A 131 -21.23 22.76 5.31
CA MET A 131 -21.84 21.54 5.85
C MET A 131 -22.58 21.78 7.17
N LYS A 132 -21.98 22.55 8.10
CA LYS A 132 -22.64 22.91 9.36
C LYS A 132 -23.87 23.77 9.15
N THR A 133 -23.80 24.72 8.23
CA THR A 133 -24.93 25.62 7.91
C THR A 133 -26.07 24.85 7.26
N GLU A 134 -25.77 23.93 6.34
CA GLU A 134 -26.77 23.07 5.70
C GLU A 134 -27.50 22.18 6.72
N GLN A 135 -26.77 21.58 7.67
CA GLN A 135 -27.39 20.80 8.74
C GLN A 135 -28.34 21.62 9.61
N ARG A 136 -27.92 22.83 10.00
CA ARG A 136 -28.79 23.75 10.77
C ARG A 136 -30.01 24.17 9.97
N LEU A 137 -29.85 24.41 8.67
CA LEU A 137 -30.96 24.77 7.81
C LEU A 137 -31.96 23.60 7.69
N GLU A 138 -31.47 22.37 7.57
CA GLU A 138 -32.30 21.16 7.53
C GLU A 138 -33.06 20.96 8.84
N GLU A 139 -32.39 21.15 9.99
CA GLU A 139 -33.00 21.08 11.32
C GLU A 139 -34.13 22.09 11.47
N VAL A 140 -33.88 23.38 11.22
CA VAL A 140 -34.91 24.44 11.28
C VAL A 140 -36.04 24.18 10.30
N THR A 141 -35.73 23.68 9.09
CA THR A 141 -36.75 23.33 8.10
C THR A 141 -37.64 22.18 8.58
N SER A 142 -37.07 21.20 9.29
CA SER A 142 -37.82 20.08 9.85
C SER A 142 -38.75 20.52 10.98
N GLU A 143 -38.29 21.43 11.84
CA GLU A 143 -39.10 22.04 12.90
C GLU A 143 -40.26 22.84 12.29
N TYR A 144 -39.97 23.69 11.31
CA TYR A 144 -40.98 24.46 10.59
C TYR A 144 -42.06 23.57 9.98
N LYS A 145 -41.66 22.50 9.26
CA LYS A 145 -42.60 21.54 8.65
C LYS A 145 -43.47 20.87 9.71
N THR A 146 -42.88 20.50 10.85
CA THR A 146 -43.61 19.86 11.94
C THR A 146 -44.64 20.79 12.55
N LEU A 147 -44.24 22.01 12.93
CA LEU A 147 -45.14 23.02 13.50
C LEU A 147 -46.24 23.41 12.51
N ARG A 148 -45.87 23.55 11.23
CA ARG A 148 -46.83 23.85 10.16
C ARG A 148 -47.86 22.73 10.01
N SER A 149 -47.42 21.47 10.03
CA SER A 149 -48.32 20.31 9.96
C SER A 149 -49.24 20.23 11.18
N GLU A 150 -48.76 20.59 12.37
CA GLU A 150 -49.58 20.65 13.59
C GLU A 150 -50.64 21.75 13.48
N LEU A 151 -50.24 22.96 13.05
CA LEU A 151 -51.17 24.07 12.81
C LEU A 151 -52.23 23.68 11.76
N GLU A 152 -51.82 23.09 10.64
CA GLU A 152 -52.75 22.64 9.61
C GLU A 152 -53.73 21.59 10.12
N SER A 153 -53.27 20.67 10.98
CA SER A 153 -54.13 19.69 11.65
C SER A 153 -55.19 20.38 12.51
N ILE A 154 -54.82 21.41 13.29
CA ILE A 154 -55.76 22.19 14.10
C ILE A 154 -56.74 22.98 13.22
N LEU A 155 -56.28 23.55 12.11
CA LEU A 155 -57.08 24.31 11.16
C LEU A 155 -58.02 23.45 10.31
N GLN A 156 -57.96 22.12 10.39
CA GLN A 156 -58.89 21.25 9.66
C GLN A 156 -60.33 21.58 10.05
N GLN A 157 -61.18 21.80 9.04
CA GLN A 157 -62.60 22.17 9.23
C GLN A 157 -63.30 21.23 10.23
N SER A 158 -63.12 19.93 10.11
CA SER A 158 -63.71 18.94 11.03
C SER A 158 -63.23 19.04 12.48
N ARG A 159 -61.99 19.49 12.71
CA ARG A 159 -61.47 19.73 14.07
C ARG A 159 -61.96 21.05 14.62
N VAL A 160 -61.99 22.09 13.80
CA VAL A 160 -62.52 23.41 14.17
C VAL A 160 -64.01 23.33 14.53
N GLU A 161 -64.82 22.64 13.71
CA GLU A 161 -66.24 22.39 13.97
C GLU A 161 -66.44 21.71 15.34
N ARG A 162 -65.67 20.65 15.63
CA ARG A 162 -65.75 19.95 16.93
C ARG A 162 -65.31 20.83 18.10
N ALA A 163 -64.25 21.60 17.94
CA ALA A 163 -63.74 22.48 19.00
C ALA A 163 -64.67 23.66 19.29
N THR A 164 -65.47 24.07 18.31
CA THR A 164 -66.39 25.21 18.43
C THR A 164 -67.83 24.79 18.73
N ALA A 165 -68.12 23.48 18.73
CA ALA A 165 -69.44 22.91 19.02
C ALA A 165 -69.96 23.31 20.41
N ASP A 166 -69.08 23.35 21.42
CA ASP A 166 -69.42 23.77 22.79
C ASP A 166 -69.86 25.24 22.87
N LEU A 167 -69.47 26.07 21.88
CA LEU A 167 -69.86 27.47 21.75
C LEU A 167 -71.16 27.65 20.94
N GLY A 168 -71.75 26.56 20.43
CA GLY A 168 -72.97 26.59 19.61
C GLY A 168 -72.79 27.20 18.22
N LEU A 169 -71.55 27.28 17.73
CA LEU A 169 -71.23 27.83 16.41
C LEU A 169 -71.18 26.70 15.37
N GLU A 170 -71.87 26.89 14.23
CA GLU A 170 -71.93 25.93 13.13
C GLU A 170 -71.27 26.48 11.86
N GLN A 171 -70.70 25.58 11.05
CA GLN A 171 -70.09 25.96 9.78
C GLN A 171 -71.17 26.33 8.74
N PRO A 172 -71.09 27.51 8.10
CA PRO A 172 -72.02 27.86 7.04
C PRO A 172 -71.81 26.97 5.81
N ILE A 173 -72.84 26.21 5.44
CA ILE A 173 -72.85 25.33 4.25
C ILE A 173 -73.23 26.12 2.99
N THR A 174 -73.92 27.24 3.16
CA THR A 174 -74.39 28.10 2.08
C THR A 174 -73.41 29.26 1.83
N PRO A 175 -73.25 29.68 0.56
CA PRO A 175 -72.39 30.81 0.24
C PRO A 175 -72.96 32.13 0.82
N PRO A 176 -72.09 33.08 1.21
CA PRO A 176 -72.51 34.35 1.77
C PRO A 176 -73.27 35.19 0.73
N ILE A 177 -74.33 35.85 1.17
CA ILE A 177 -75.14 36.73 0.33
C ILE A 177 -74.48 38.13 0.33
N LEU A 178 -74.11 38.60 -0.86
CA LEU A 178 -73.61 39.96 -1.04
C LEU A 178 -74.76 40.95 -0.88
N LEU A 179 -74.74 41.74 0.20
CA LEU A 179 -75.66 42.85 0.39
C LEU A 179 -75.21 44.02 -0.49
N LYS A 180 -76.08 44.47 -1.40
CA LYS A 180 -75.87 45.74 -2.11
C LYS A 180 -76.20 46.87 -1.15
N VAL A 181 -75.19 47.70 -0.86
CA VAL A 181 -75.42 48.97 -0.16
C VAL A 181 -75.98 49.92 -1.21
N ASP A 182 -77.27 50.21 -1.13
CA ASP A 182 -77.83 51.33 -1.88
C ASP A 182 -77.26 52.59 -1.24
N ALA A 183 -76.33 53.24 -1.96
CA ALA A 183 -75.85 54.56 -1.60
C ALA A 183 -77.00 55.53 -1.82
N GLU A 184 -77.59 56.02 -0.72
CA GLU A 184 -78.38 57.26 -0.72
C GLU A 184 -77.53 58.46 -1.18
#